data_AF-A0A7V9I2D9-F1
#
_entry.id   AF-A0A7V9I2D9-F1
#
_cell.length_a   1.000
_cell.length_b   1.000
_cell.length_c   1.000
_cell.angle_alpha   90.00
_cell.angle_beta   90.00
_cell.angle_gamma   90.00
#
_symmetry.space_group_name_H-M   'P 1'
#
loop_
_entity.id
_entity.type
_entity.pdbx_description
1 polymer ?
#
loop_
_entity_poly.entity_id
_entity_poly.type
_entity_poly.pdbx_seq_one_letter_code
_entity_poly.pdbx_strand_id
1 'polypeptide(L)' 'MTQNPLLREWTGPYGGTPPWDQVRPDLFKPAYLTAIEWQRAEIGAIAANPEAPTFANTI' A
#
# COMPACT_ATOMS: atom_id res chain seq x y z
N MET A 1 -2.88 -9.88 -9.52
CA MET A 1 -3.57 -8.59 -9.39
C MET A 1 -4.62 -8.72 -8.31
N THR A 2 -4.58 -7.89 -7.28
CA THR A 2 -5.50 -7.98 -6.14
C THR A 2 -6.90 -7.53 -6.58
N GLN A 3 -7.92 -8.35 -6.35
CA GLN A 3 -9.29 -8.05 -6.78
C GLN A 3 -9.94 -6.90 -5.98
N ASN A 4 -9.41 -6.58 -4.80
CA ASN A 4 -9.96 -5.52 -3.96
C ASN A 4 -9.66 -4.13 -4.56
N PRO A 5 -10.67 -3.31 -4.90
CA PRO A 5 -10.47 -1.96 -5.45
C PRO A 5 -9.64 -1.04 -4.56
N LEU A 6 -9.67 -1.25 -3.24
CA LEU A 6 -8.89 -0.45 -2.28
C LEU A 6 -7.38 -0.70 -2.36
N LEU A 7 -6.95 -1.78 -3.01
CA LEU A 7 -5.54 -2.21 -3.09
C LEU A 7 -4.91 -1.99 -4.48
N ARG A 8 -5.64 -1.32 -5.38
CA ARG A 8 -5.16 -0.94 -6.71
C ARG A 8 -4.72 0.52 -6.69
N GLU A 9 -3.86 0.91 -7.63
CA GLU A 9 -3.53 2.31 -7.86
C GLU A 9 -4.82 3.12 -8.14
N TRP A 10 -4.94 4.28 -7.51
CA TRP A 10 -6.09 5.15 -7.71
C TRP A 10 -5.85 6.04 -8.92
N THR A 11 -6.83 6.07 -9.81
CA THR A 11 -6.78 6.88 -11.04
C THR A 11 -7.69 8.09 -10.90
N GLY A 12 -7.38 9.17 -11.63
CA GLY A 12 -8.22 10.37 -11.69
C GLY A 12 -7.48 11.66 -11.33
N PRO A 13 -8.21 12.77 -11.17
CA PRO A 13 -7.64 14.07 -10.80
C PRO A 13 -6.80 14.01 -9.51
N TYR A 14 -5.88 14.97 -9.35
CA TYR A 14 -5.05 15.13 -8.13
C TYR A 14 -4.17 13.92 -7.76
N GLY A 15 -3.84 13.07 -8.74
CA GLY A 15 -3.05 11.85 -8.50
C GLY A 15 -3.86 10.64 -8.06
N GLY A 16 -5.19 10.71 -8.18
CA GLY A 16 -6.11 9.60 -7.89
C GLY A 16 -7.19 10.00 -6.89
N THR A 17 -8.41 9.54 -7.14
CA THR A 17 -9.53 9.66 -6.19
C THR A 17 -9.99 8.28 -5.74
N PRO A 18 -10.54 8.14 -4.52
CA PRO A 18 -11.08 6.85 -4.10
C PRO A 18 -12.15 6.36 -5.09
N PRO A 19 -12.16 5.06 -5.46
CA PRO A 19 -13.12 4.49 -6.41
C PRO A 19 -14.50 4.30 -5.73
N TRP A 20 -15.17 5.41 -5.41
CA TRP A 20 -16.38 5.44 -4.58
C TRP A 20 -17.53 4.57 -5.10
N ASP A 21 -17.58 4.34 -6.41
CA ASP A 21 -18.51 3.45 -7.09
C ASP A 21 -18.30 1.96 -6.76
N GLN A 22 -17.11 1.59 -6.28
CA GLN A 22 -16.69 0.21 -6.00
C GLN A 22 -16.44 -0.05 -4.50
N VAL A 23 -16.31 0.98 -3.67
CA VAL A 23 -16.02 0.83 -2.23
C VAL A 23 -17.24 0.34 -1.47
N ARG A 24 -17.05 -0.70 -0.64
CA ARG A 24 -18.04 -1.26 0.25
C ARG A 24 -17.41 -1.58 1.62
N PRO A 25 -18.16 -1.47 2.75
CA PRO A 25 -17.61 -1.69 4.09
C PRO A 25 -16.89 -3.04 4.28
N ASP A 26 -17.36 -4.10 3.63
CA ASP A 26 -16.80 -5.45 3.70
C ASP A 26 -15.41 -5.58 3.04
N LEU A 27 -15.03 -4.63 2.18
CA LEU A 27 -13.72 -4.61 1.53
C LEU A 27 -12.60 -4.09 2.44
N PHE A 28 -12.91 -3.34 3.50
CA PHE A 28 -11.90 -2.68 4.31
C PHE A 28 -11.06 -3.66 5.14
N LYS A 29 -11.69 -4.58 5.87
CA LYS A 29 -10.96 -5.56 6.70
C LYS A 29 -9.91 -6.35 5.89
N PRO A 30 -10.26 -7.00 4.76
CA PRO A 30 -9.26 -7.71 3.97
C PRO A 30 -8.22 -6.76 3.33
N ALA A 31 -8.61 -5.54 2.94
CA ALA A 31 -7.66 -4.54 2.44
C ALA A 31 -6.63 -4.16 3.50
N TYR A 32 -7.06 -3.83 4.71
CA TYR A 32 -6.16 -3.45 5.80
C TYR A 32 -5.20 -4.57 6.18
N LEU A 33 -5.69 -5.81 6.30
CA LEU A 33 -4.81 -6.94 6.61
C LEU A 33 -3.74 -7.11 5.53
N THR A 34 -4.11 -6.98 4.26
CA THR A 34 -3.15 -7.06 3.15
C THR A 34 -2.15 -5.91 3.19
N ALA A 35 -2.60 -4.68 3.39
CA ALA A 35 -1.74 -3.50 3.46
C ALA A 35 -0.76 -3.54 4.65
N ILE A 36 -1.19 -4.08 5.79
CA ILE A 36 -0.31 -4.28 6.96
C ILE A 36 0.81 -5.26 6.62
N GLU A 37 0.51 -6.36 5.94
CA GLU A 37 1.53 -7.33 5.53
C GLU A 37 2.50 -6.75 4.49
N TRP A 38 2.00 -5.97 3.53
CA TRP A 38 2.86 -5.25 2.58
C TRP A 38 3.79 -4.27 3.28
N GLN A 39 3.26 -3.44 4.18
CA GLN A 39 4.07 -2.48 4.94
C GLN A 39 5.14 -3.18 5.79
N ARG A 40 4.80 -4.31 6.42
CA ARG A 40 5.77 -5.12 7.19
C ARG A 40 6.89 -5.64 6.30
N ALA A 41 6.56 -6.11 5.10
CA ALA A 41 7.56 -6.58 4.14
C ALA A 41 8.47 -5.43 3.67
N GLU A 42 7.92 -4.26 3.36
CA GLU A 42 8.67 -3.06 2.97
C GLU A 42 9.60 -2.59 4.09
N ILE A 43 9.10 -2.48 5.32
CA ILE A 43 9.92 -2.15 6.50
C ILE A 43 11.02 -3.20 6.69
N GLY A 44 10.69 -4.49 6.54
CA GLY A 44 11.67 -5.57 6.63
C GLY A 44 12.78 -5.44 5.59
N ALA A 45 12.45 -5.06 4.35
CA ALA A 45 13.42 -4.82 3.28
C ALA A 45 14.32 -3.62 3.57
N ILE A 46 13.74 -2.51 4.06
CA ILE A 46 14.51 -1.33 4.48
C ILE A 46 15.47 -1.68 5.63
N ALA A 47 14.97 -2.36 6.66
CA ALA A 47 15.77 -2.73 7.84
C ALA A 47 16.89 -3.73 7.53
N ALA A 48 16.70 -4.58 6.51
CA ALA A 48 17.68 -5.55 6.07
C ALA A 48 18.62 -5.04 4.96
N ASN A 49 18.50 -3.78 4.54
CA ASN A 49 19.34 -3.22 3.48
C ASN A 49 20.83 -3.19 3.93
N PRO A 50 21.75 -3.87 3.24
CA PRO A 50 23.16 -3.93 3.65
C PRO A 50 23.97 -2.68 3.29
N GLU A 51 23.42 -1.77 2.47
CA GLU A 51 24.07 -0.50 2.14
C GLU A 51 24.16 0.41 3.38
N ALA A 52 25.11 1.36 3.36
CA ALA A 52 25.16 2.38 4.40
C ALA A 52 23.83 3.17 4.43
N PRO A 53 23.27 3.46 5.63
CA PRO A 53 22.00 4.16 5.72
C PRO A 53 22.13 5.57 5.15
N THR A 54 21.16 5.93 4.30
CA THR A 54 20.98 7.24 3.70
C THR A 54 19.54 7.69 3.94
N PHE A 55 19.24 8.96 3.69
CA PHE A 55 17.86 9.42 3.71
C PHE A 55 17.03 8.58 2.73
N ALA A 56 17.43 8.50 1.46
CA ALA A 56 16.65 7.81 0.42
C ALA A 56 16.40 6.31 0.64
N ASN A 57 17.25 5.60 1.40
CA ASN A 57 17.08 4.17 1.65
C ASN A 57 16.48 3.85 3.03
N THR A 58 16.08 4.87 3.79
CA THR A 58 15.51 4.74 5.14
C THR A 58 14.25 5.61 5.38
N ILE A 59 14.15 6.80 4.75
CA ILE A 59 13.09 7.81 4.90
C ILE A 59 12.57 8.26 3.52
#